data_AF-A0A956C7T1-F1
#
_entry.id   AF-A0A956C7T1-F1
#
_cell.length_a   1.000
_cell.length_b   1.000
_cell.length_c   1.000
_cell.angle_alpha   90.00
_cell.angle_beta   90.00
_cell.angle_gamma   90.00
#
_symmetry.space_group_name_H-M   'P 1'
#
loop_
_entity.id
_entity.type
_entity.pdbx_description
1 polymer ?
#
loop_
_entity_poly.entity_id
_entity_poly.type
_entity_poly.pdbx_seq_one_letter_code
_entity_poly.pdbx_strand_id
1 'polypeptide(L)'
;LAGQRAGATGPVDGVVAAPVLLDVTLARGEQLAHELPSSHSAFVYGLDGVAIVGAKRTPVARGDLAVLGAGPVAIVSAPSEPARVLLVAAAPIREPVARRGPFVMSTDEELDRAFEDYRAGRLTDPG
;
A
#
# COMPACT_ATOMS: atom_id res chain seq x y z
N LEU A 1 -7.16 4.77 2.99
CA LEU A 1 -7.53 4.87 1.56
C LEU A 1 -7.19 6.28 1.12
N ALA A 2 -6.46 6.48 0.03
CA ALA A 2 -6.06 7.78 -0.51
C ALA A 2 -5.81 7.69 -2.03
N GLY A 3 -6.25 8.66 -2.81
CA GLY A 3 -6.11 8.67 -4.27
C GLY A 3 -7.38 9.19 -4.93
N GLN A 4 -7.29 10.35 -5.58
CA GLN A 4 -8.43 11.03 -6.21
C GLN A 4 -8.69 10.51 -7.63
N ARG A 5 -9.92 10.04 -7.85
CA ARG A 5 -10.69 10.30 -9.08
C ARG A 5 -12.16 10.32 -8.69
N ALA A 6 -12.84 11.43 -8.99
CA ALA A 6 -14.21 11.80 -8.60
C ALA A 6 -14.42 12.17 -7.10
N GLY A 7 -14.14 13.43 -6.76
CA GLY A 7 -14.92 14.19 -5.76
C GLY A 7 -14.90 13.78 -4.28
N ALA A 8 -14.12 12.79 -3.87
CA ALA A 8 -14.00 12.40 -2.47
C ALA A 8 -12.61 12.73 -1.92
N THR A 9 -12.52 13.75 -1.06
CA THR A 9 -11.33 14.08 -0.28
C THR A 9 -11.29 13.19 0.96
N GLY A 10 -10.30 12.30 1.04
CA GLY A 10 -10.05 11.50 2.24
C GLY A 10 -9.44 12.35 3.37
N PRO A 11 -9.73 12.06 4.65
CA PRO A 11 -9.52 12.98 5.78
C PRO A 11 -8.09 13.03 6.34
N VAL A 12 -7.07 12.67 5.55
CA VAL A 12 -5.69 12.52 6.08
C VAL A 12 -4.77 13.59 5.50
N ASP A 13 -4.71 14.74 6.18
CA ASP A 13 -3.71 15.77 5.94
C ASP A 13 -2.41 15.46 6.71
N GLY A 14 -1.26 15.59 6.06
CA GLY A 14 0.07 15.52 6.70
C GLY A 14 1.02 14.40 6.25
N VAL A 15 0.66 13.56 5.27
CA VAL A 15 1.59 12.52 4.77
C VAL A 15 2.52 13.10 3.71
N VAL A 16 3.81 13.25 4.06
CA VAL A 16 4.92 13.80 3.25
C VAL A 16 5.13 13.10 1.89
N ALA A 17 4.41 12.00 1.61
CA ALA A 17 4.57 11.18 0.41
C ALA A 17 3.31 11.01 -0.47
N ALA A 18 2.15 11.57 -0.10
CA ALA A 18 0.88 11.41 -0.83
C ALA A 18 0.65 9.97 -1.37
N PRO A 19 0.49 8.97 -0.49
CA PRO A 19 0.33 7.59 -0.90
C PRO A 19 -0.99 7.38 -1.66
N VAL A 20 -0.96 6.49 -2.64
CA VAL A 20 -2.14 5.91 -3.28
C VAL A 20 -2.52 4.64 -2.52
N LEU A 21 -3.78 4.52 -2.16
CA LEU A 21 -4.44 3.41 -1.51
C LEU A 21 -5.88 3.35 -2.02
N LEU A 22 -6.10 2.54 -3.07
CA LEU A 22 -7.39 2.37 -3.73
C LEU A 22 -7.94 0.97 -3.51
N ASP A 23 -9.18 0.91 -3.02
CA ASP A 23 -9.98 -0.32 -3.01
C ASP A 23 -10.74 -0.39 -4.33
N VAL A 24 -10.38 -1.36 -5.17
CA VAL A 24 -10.84 -1.47 -6.56
C VAL A 24 -11.70 -2.71 -6.67
N THR A 25 -12.97 -2.51 -7.01
CA THR A 25 -13.88 -3.59 -7.41
C THR A 25 -14.11 -3.50 -8.91
N LEU A 26 -13.93 -4.62 -9.61
CA LEU A 26 -14.12 -4.76 -11.05
C LEU A 26 -15.18 -5.82 -11.32
N ALA A 27 -16.16 -5.50 -12.15
CA ALA A 27 -17.06 -6.48 -12.72
C ALA A 27 -16.34 -7.33 -13.79
N ARG A 28 -16.94 -8.45 -14.16
CA ARG A 28 -16.43 -9.30 -15.25
C ARG A 28 -16.30 -8.49 -16.54
N GLY A 29 -15.11 -8.54 -17.13
CA GLY A 29 -14.74 -7.83 -18.36
C GLY A 29 -14.23 -6.40 -18.13
N GLU A 30 -14.22 -5.91 -16.89
CA GLU A 30 -13.72 -4.56 -16.60
C GLU A 30 -12.20 -4.52 -16.43
N GLN A 31 -11.66 -3.32 -16.66
CA GLN A 31 -10.26 -3.00 -16.49
C GLN A 31 -10.13 -1.59 -15.91
N LEU A 32 -9.23 -1.46 -14.94
CA LEU A 32 -8.72 -0.20 -14.43
C LEU A 32 -7.32 0.05 -15.00
N ALA A 33 -7.08 1.27 -15.48
CA ALA A 33 -5.75 1.82 -15.68
C ALA A 33 -5.61 3.05 -14.76
N HIS A 34 -4.63 3.01 -13.85
CA HIS A 34 -4.39 4.09 -12.89
C HIS A 34 -2.97 4.61 -13.04
N GLU A 35 -2.83 5.93 -13.19
CA GLU A 35 -1.53 6.58 -13.25
C GLU A 35 -0.88 6.57 -11.86
N LEU A 36 0.39 6.16 -11.83
CA LEU A 36 1.20 6.11 -10.62
C LEU A 36 2.21 7.25 -10.62
N PRO A 37 2.44 7.92 -9.49
CA PRO A 37 3.56 8.84 -9.35
C PRO A 37 4.88 8.10 -9.63
N SER A 38 5.75 8.71 -10.43
CA SER A 38 7.01 8.08 -10.88
C SER A 38 8.00 7.76 -9.75
N SER A 39 7.86 8.43 -8.60
CA SER A 39 8.66 8.22 -7.40
C SER A 39 8.20 7.05 -6.52
N HIS A 40 7.04 6.46 -6.80
CA HIS A 40 6.39 5.51 -5.89
C HIS A 40 6.70 4.07 -6.27
N SER A 41 6.93 3.23 -5.26
CA SER A 41 6.80 1.78 -5.40
C SER A 41 5.34 1.39 -5.23
N ALA A 42 4.88 0.42 -6.02
CA ALA A 42 3.48 0.02 -6.02
C ALA A 42 3.30 -1.50 -5.98
N PHE A 43 2.17 -1.94 -5.41
CA PHE A 43 1.75 -3.33 -5.41
C PHE A 43 0.24 -3.44 -5.46
N VAL A 44 -0.25 -4.62 -5.89
CA VAL A 44 -1.65 -5.00 -5.88
C VAL A 44 -1.83 -6.18 -4.95
N TYR A 45 -2.83 -6.11 -4.07
CA TYR A 45 -3.18 -7.19 -3.15
C TYR A 45 -4.58 -7.70 -3.45
N GLY A 46 -4.75 -9.02 -3.61
CA GLY A 46 -6.04 -9.63 -3.91
C GLY A 46 -6.94 -9.72 -2.67
N LEU A 47 -8.15 -9.16 -2.76
CA LEU A 47 -9.16 -9.21 -1.71
C LEU A 47 -10.25 -10.24 -2.01
N ASP A 48 -10.71 -10.32 -3.25
CA ASP A 48 -11.74 -11.27 -3.68
C ASP A 48 -11.64 -11.57 -5.18
N GLY A 49 -12.06 -12.77 -5.59
CA GLY A 49 -11.92 -13.25 -6.98
C GLY A 49 -10.46 -13.33 -7.47
N VAL A 50 -10.29 -13.34 -8.80
CA VAL A 50 -8.98 -13.35 -9.46
C VAL A 50 -8.85 -12.18 -10.43
N ALA A 51 -7.92 -11.27 -10.15
CA ALA A 51 -7.56 -10.18 -11.05
C ALA A 51 -6.32 -10.55 -11.89
N ILE A 52 -6.22 -9.95 -13.09
CA ILE A 52 -5.05 -10.03 -13.96
C ILE A 52 -4.36 -8.66 -13.95
N VAL A 53 -3.08 -8.65 -13.55
CA VAL A 53 -2.31 -7.44 -13.28
C VAL A 53 -1.13 -7.28 -14.25
N GLY A 54 -0.98 -6.06 -14.77
CA GLY A 54 0.16 -5.62 -15.56
C GLY A 54 0.29 -6.26 -16.95
N ALA A 55 1.31 -5.82 -17.69
CA ALA A 55 1.57 -6.29 -19.06
C ALA A 55 1.90 -7.79 -19.14
N LYS A 56 2.50 -8.35 -18.09
CA LYS A 56 2.79 -9.79 -17.98
C LYS A 56 1.55 -10.64 -17.67
N ARG A 57 0.38 -10.02 -17.49
CA ARG A 57 -0.89 -10.68 -17.21
C ARG A 57 -0.81 -11.63 -16.02
N THR A 58 -0.21 -11.16 -14.92
CA THR A 58 -0.02 -11.97 -13.71
C THR A 58 -1.37 -12.13 -12.99
N PRO A 59 -1.84 -13.37 -12.73
CA PRO A 59 -3.01 -13.58 -11.92
C PRO A 59 -2.72 -13.25 -10.44
N VAL A 60 -3.69 -12.62 -9.78
CA VAL A 60 -3.64 -12.22 -8.38
C VAL A 60 -4.96 -12.63 -7.75
N ALA A 61 -4.94 -13.70 -6.95
CA ALA A 61 -6.10 -14.18 -6.21
C ALA A 61 -6.12 -13.61 -4.78
N ARG A 62 -7.19 -13.90 -4.04
CA ARG A 62 -7.30 -13.52 -2.63
C ARG A 62 -6.08 -13.97 -1.82
N GLY A 63 -5.42 -13.03 -1.16
CA GLY A 63 -4.24 -13.29 -0.33
C GLY A 63 -2.91 -13.10 -1.06
N ASP A 64 -2.92 -13.03 -2.40
CA ASP A 64 -1.72 -12.80 -3.19
C ASP A 64 -1.31 -11.32 -3.17
N LEU A 65 0.00 -11.08 -3.18
CA LEU A 65 0.60 -9.76 -3.33
C LEU A 65 1.48 -9.74 -4.58
N ALA A 66 1.11 -8.88 -5.54
CA ALA A 66 1.88 -8.66 -6.76
C ALA A 66 2.57 -7.30 -6.70
N VAL A 67 3.90 -7.31 -6.64
CA VAL A 67 4.72 -6.09 -6.73
C VAL A 67 4.75 -5.62 -8.18
N LEU A 68 4.43 -4.34 -8.40
CA LEU A 68 4.51 -3.72 -9.71
C LEU A 68 5.95 -3.27 -9.98
N GLY A 69 6.44 -3.59 -11.17
CA GLY A 69 7.70 -3.01 -11.66
C GLY A 69 7.58 -1.51 -11.90
N ALA A 70 8.70 -0.86 -12.17
CA ALA A 70 8.71 0.56 -12.55
C ALA A 70 7.84 0.81 -13.78
N GLY A 71 6.96 1.81 -13.70
CA GLY A 71 6.07 2.18 -14.79
C GLY A 71 5.07 3.25 -14.35
N PRO A 72 4.62 4.10 -15.28
CA PRO A 72 3.73 5.21 -14.94
C PRO A 72 2.28 4.78 -14.74
N VAL A 73 1.91 3.53 -15.03
CA VAL A 73 0.51 3.08 -15.03
C VAL A 73 0.39 1.67 -14.43
N ALA A 74 -0.48 1.52 -13.44
CA ALA A 74 -0.97 0.23 -12.97
C ALA A 74 -2.17 -0.21 -13.79
N ILE A 75 -2.14 -1.44 -14.33
CA ILE A 75 -3.26 -2.04 -15.05
C ILE A 75 -3.76 -3.24 -14.26
N VAL A 76 -5.05 -3.24 -13.94
CA VAL A 76 -5.76 -4.33 -13.25
C VAL A 76 -7.00 -4.66 -14.05
N SER A 77 -7.25 -5.93 -14.33
CA SER A 77 -8.42 -6.38 -15.10
C SER A 77 -9.06 -7.61 -14.50
N ALA A 78 -10.35 -7.82 -14.77
CA ALA A 78 -11.14 -8.95 -14.28
C ALA A 78 -11.80 -9.68 -15.46
N PRO A 79 -11.03 -10.38 -16.32
CA PRO A 79 -11.51 -10.83 -17.63
C PRO A 79 -12.54 -11.97 -17.56
N SER A 80 -12.42 -12.86 -16.58
CA SER A 80 -13.24 -14.08 -16.46
C SER A 80 -14.39 -13.95 -15.47
N GLU A 81 -14.15 -13.31 -14.33
CA GLU A 81 -15.06 -13.18 -13.20
C GLU A 81 -14.83 -11.84 -12.49
N PRO A 82 -15.78 -11.34 -11.67
CA PRO A 82 -15.56 -10.15 -10.85
C PRO A 82 -14.36 -10.34 -9.91
N ALA A 83 -13.66 -9.25 -9.62
CA ALA A 83 -12.51 -9.26 -8.72
C ALA A 83 -12.47 -7.98 -7.87
N ARG A 84 -11.91 -8.10 -6.67
CA ARG A 84 -11.63 -6.96 -5.79
C ARG A 84 -10.18 -7.00 -5.35
N VAL A 85 -9.49 -5.88 -5.50
CA VAL A 85 -8.08 -5.74 -5.12
C VAL A 85 -7.83 -4.43 -4.38
N LEU A 86 -6.75 -4.39 -3.61
CA LEU A 86 -6.19 -3.16 -3.06
C LEU A 86 -4.97 -2.76 -3.88
N LEU A 87 -5.01 -1.60 -4.54
CA LEU A 87 -3.85 -1.00 -5.21
C LEU A 87 -3.20 -0.01 -4.24
N VAL A 88 -1.92 -0.22 -3.96
CA VAL A 88 -1.13 0.64 -3.07
C VAL A 88 0.08 1.17 -3.83
N ALA A 89 0.36 2.46 -3.71
CA ALA A 89 1.60 3.05 -4.16
C ALA A 89 2.08 4.12 -3.17
N ALA A 90 3.35 4.09 -2.80
CA ALA A 90 3.93 5.07 -1.89
C ALA A 90 5.39 5.35 -2.25
N ALA A 91 5.86 6.55 -1.93
CA ALA A 91 7.28 6.84 -2.02
C ALA A 91 8.05 5.89 -1.08
N PRO A 92 9.14 5.25 -1.53
CA PRO A 92 9.96 4.41 -0.67
C PRO A 92 10.45 5.19 0.54
N ILE A 93 10.29 4.62 1.73
CA ILE A 93 10.99 5.10 2.93
C ILE A 93 12.46 4.74 2.71
N ARG A 94 13.31 5.73 2.44
CA ARG A 94 14.74 5.56 2.19
C ARG A 94 15.57 5.58 3.48
N GLU A 95 14.92 5.36 4.60
CA GLU A 95 15.53 5.33 5.92
C GLU A 95 15.72 3.87 6.37
N PRO A 96 16.73 3.58 7.20
CA PRO A 96 16.86 2.28 7.82
C PRO A 96 15.59 1.91 8.60
N VAL A 97 15.23 0.63 8.58
CA VAL A 97 14.08 0.09 9.31
C VAL A 97 14.55 -0.99 10.26
N ALA A 98 14.46 -0.72 11.56
CA ALA A 98 14.63 -1.68 12.64
C ALA A 98 13.26 -2.04 13.21
N ARG A 99 12.93 -3.32 13.34
CA ARG A 99 11.62 -3.78 13.85
C ARG A 99 11.79 -4.84 14.93
N ARG A 100 11.11 -4.66 16.07
CA ARG A 100 11.00 -5.66 17.13
C ARG A 100 9.62 -5.61 17.77
N GLY A 101 8.84 -6.68 17.59
CA GLY A 101 7.46 -6.76 18.06
C GLY A 101 6.56 -5.67 17.42
N PRO A 102 5.83 -4.87 18.23
CA PRO A 102 4.97 -3.80 17.72
C PRO A 102 5.74 -2.52 17.36
N PHE A 103 7.04 -2.42 17.65
CA PHE A 103 7.83 -1.22 17.43
C PHE A 103 8.60 -1.26 16.11
N VAL A 104 8.60 -0.14 15.41
CA VAL A 104 9.37 0.13 14.19
C VAL A 104 10.10 1.45 14.40
N MET A 105 11.44 1.43 14.31
CA MET A 105 12.33 2.58 14.48
C MET A 105 13.40 2.59 13.37
N SER A 106 14.33 3.55 13.39
CA SER A 106 15.43 3.60 12.42
C SER A 106 16.66 2.81 12.88
N THR A 107 16.94 2.71 14.18
CA THR A 107 18.07 1.92 14.72
C THR A 107 17.67 0.94 15.84
N ASP A 108 18.56 0.00 16.16
CA ASP A 108 18.37 -0.94 17.28
C ASP A 108 18.42 -0.23 18.64
N GLU A 109 19.24 0.81 18.80
CA GLU A 109 19.30 1.61 20.03
C GLU A 109 17.98 2.34 20.31
N GLU A 110 17.32 2.83 19.26
CA GLU A 110 15.99 3.43 19.35
C GLU A 110 14.93 2.40 19.73
N LEU A 111 15.04 1.16 19.22
CA LEU A 111 14.17 0.06 19.65
C LEU A 111 14.36 -0.27 21.12
N ASP A 112 15.60 -0.37 21.59
CA ASP A 112 15.89 -0.68 23.00
C ASP A 112 15.29 0.37 23.93
N ARG A 113 15.47 1.65 23.60
CA ARG A 113 14.83 2.76 24.31
C ARG A 113 13.30 2.68 24.29
N ALA A 114 12.70 2.39 23.12
CA ALA A 114 11.25 2.25 23.00
C ALA A 114 10.69 1.12 23.87
N PHE A 115 11.42 0.00 23.99
CA PHE A 115 11.06 -1.10 24.89
C PHE A 115 11.21 -0.73 26.35
N GLU A 116 12.26 0.02 26.72
CA GLU A 116 12.43 0.52 28.09
C GLU A 116 11.28 1.46 28.49
N ASP A 117 10.91 2.39 27.62
CA ASP A 117 9.81 3.31 27.86
C ASP A 117 8.45 2.60 27.89
N TYR A 118 8.25 1.57 27.05
CA TYR A 118 7.08 0.70 27.13
C TYR A 118 6.99 -0.03 28.48
N ARG A 119 8.08 -0.66 28.92
CA ARG A 119 8.16 -1.39 30.19
C ARG A 119 7.97 -0.48 31.40
N ALA A 120 8.41 0.78 31.28
CA ALA A 120 8.25 1.80 32.32
C ALA A 120 6.90 2.53 32.26
N GLY A 121 6.02 2.22 31.31
CA GLY A 121 4.71 2.86 31.16
C GLY A 121 4.75 4.29 30.60
N ARG A 122 5.89 4.74 30.05
CA ARG A 122 6.13 6.11 29.58
C ARG A 122 5.80 6.35 28.11
N LEU A 123 5.33 5.34 27.38
CA LEU A 123 5.07 5.45 25.95
C LEU A 123 3.95 6.44 25.57
N THR A 124 3.16 6.90 26.56
CA THR A 124 1.99 7.78 26.35
C THR A 124 2.22 9.25 26.68
N ASP A 125 3.43 9.64 27.09
CA ASP A 125 3.70 11.03 27.45
C ASP A 125 4.15 11.80 26.19
N PRO A 126 3.30 12.69 25.64
CA PRO A 126 3.74 13.59 24.59
C PRO A 126 4.48 14.73 25.29
N GLY A 127 5.81 14.67 25.27
CA GLY A 127 6.64 15.84 25.60
C GLY A 127 6.35 17.02 24.66
#